data_AF-A0A328DP98-F1
#
_entry.id   AF-A0A328DP98-F1
#
_cell.length_a   1.000
_cell.length_b   1.000
_cell.length_c   1.000
_cell.angle_alpha   90.00
_cell.angle_beta   90.00
_cell.angle_gamma   90.00
#
_symmetry.space_group_name_H-M   'P 1'
#
loop_
_entity.id
_entity.type
_entity.pdbx_description
1 polymer ?
#
loop_
_entity_poly.entity_id
_entity_poly.type
_entity_poly.pdbx_seq_one_letter_code
_entity_poly.pdbx_strand_id
1 'polypeptide(L)'
;MMMKFFGKEAIVMLAFTLSLFPLMSSALDNVEVNALIAFKNNLVDPRNVLSSWDTSLVDPCTWFHVHCNDANKVISLDLGDENLSGHLVPDLANLTSLQHLDLYKNRISGKIPPELGKLANANLVSLDLSGNCLDLKGNPFSSSDHRIHLGDNNPARCA
;
A
#
# COMPACT_ATOMS: atom_id res chain seq x y z
N MET A 1 71.84 -36.32 -0.63
CA MET A 1 70.96 -36.38 0.56
C MET A 1 71.02 -35.02 1.23
N MET A 2 70.03 -34.16 0.99
CA MET A 2 70.02 -32.74 1.40
C MET A 2 68.90 -32.51 2.42
N MET A 3 69.28 -31.79 3.48
CA MET A 3 68.58 -31.36 4.70
C MET A 3 67.39 -30.42 4.43
N LYS A 4 66.24 -30.63 5.09
CA LYS A 4 65.68 -30.01 6.34
C LYS A 4 64.74 -28.82 6.10
N PHE A 5 63.57 -28.91 6.74
CA PHE A 5 62.44 -27.96 6.73
C PHE A 5 62.62 -26.79 7.70
N PHE A 6 62.26 -25.59 7.24
CA PHE A 6 61.71 -24.41 7.93
C PHE A 6 60.93 -23.65 6.84
N GLY A 7 59.72 -23.11 6.94
CA GLY A 7 58.74 -22.89 7.98
C GLY A 7 57.65 -21.95 7.40
N LYS A 8 56.41 -22.13 7.87
CA LYS A 8 55.20 -21.27 7.75
C LYS A 8 54.43 -21.23 6.42
N GLU A 9 53.11 -21.17 6.60
CA GLU A 9 52.02 -20.97 5.63
C GLU A 9 51.51 -22.22 4.88
N ALA A 10 50.81 -23.08 5.61
CA ALA A 10 49.69 -23.82 5.05
C ALA A 10 48.40 -23.19 5.62
N ILE A 11 47.80 -22.23 4.91
CA ILE A 11 46.42 -21.81 5.17
C ILE A 11 45.70 -21.70 3.83
N VAL A 12 44.91 -22.76 3.58
CA VAL A 12 43.53 -22.76 3.08
C VAL A 12 43.22 -21.83 1.91
N MET A 13 42.86 -22.44 0.78
CA MET A 13 42.12 -21.84 -0.33
C MET A 13 40.96 -20.99 0.22
N LEU A 14 41.13 -19.67 0.28
CA LEU A 14 40.07 -18.73 0.63
C LEU A 14 39.05 -18.77 -0.51
N ALA A 15 37.94 -19.44 -0.23
CA ALA A 15 36.78 -19.49 -1.10
C ALA A 15 36.36 -18.06 -1.46
N PHE A 16 36.22 -17.83 -2.76
CA PHE A 16 35.44 -16.74 -3.31
C PHE A 16 34.01 -16.86 -2.77
N THR A 17 33.68 -16.13 -1.72
CA THR A 17 32.34 -15.56 -1.62
C THR A 17 32.47 -14.13 -2.07
N LEU A 18 32.13 -13.85 -3.33
CA LEU A 18 31.48 -12.57 -3.61
C LEU A 18 30.27 -12.57 -2.68
N SER A 19 30.41 -11.96 -1.49
CA SER A 19 29.23 -11.38 -0.88
C SER A 19 28.81 -10.32 -1.89
N LEU A 20 27.86 -10.69 -2.75
CA LEU A 20 26.85 -9.76 -3.21
C LEU A 20 26.26 -9.19 -1.92
N PHE A 21 26.93 -8.18 -1.36
CA PHE A 21 26.21 -7.18 -0.63
C PHE A 21 25.15 -6.72 -1.61
N PRO A 22 23.85 -6.98 -1.35
CA PRO A 22 22.84 -6.37 -2.17
C PRO A 22 23.16 -4.88 -2.12
N LEU A 23 23.29 -4.24 -3.28
CA LEU A 23 23.14 -2.79 -3.34
C LEU A 23 21.82 -2.54 -2.62
N MET A 24 21.87 -1.97 -1.42
CA MET A 24 20.67 -1.41 -0.82
C MET A 24 20.22 -0.36 -1.82
N SER A 25 19.20 -0.70 -2.61
CA SER A 25 18.51 0.27 -3.44
C SER A 25 17.78 1.17 -2.47
N SER A 26 18.45 2.26 -2.07
CA SER A 26 17.84 3.33 -1.28
C SER A 26 16.75 4.09 -2.07
N ALA A 27 16.46 3.66 -3.30
CA ALA A 27 15.45 4.23 -4.18
C ALA A 27 14.20 3.35 -4.35
N LEU A 28 14.09 2.18 -3.68
CA LEU A 28 13.00 1.21 -3.94
C LEU A 28 12.08 0.89 -2.76
N ASP A 29 12.04 1.71 -1.71
CA ASP A 29 11.14 1.45 -0.57
C ASP A 29 10.37 2.72 -0.16
N ASN A 30 9.74 3.37 -1.14
CA ASN A 30 8.72 4.36 -0.83
C ASN A 30 7.49 3.60 -0.32
N VAL A 31 7.32 3.61 1.00
CA VAL A 31 6.21 2.94 1.70
C VAL A 31 4.83 3.34 1.16
N GLU A 32 4.66 4.59 0.72
CA GLU A 32 3.40 5.06 0.12
C GLU A 32 3.20 4.47 -1.27
N VAL A 33 4.24 4.42 -2.10
CA VAL A 33 4.21 3.74 -3.41
C VAL A 33 3.85 2.26 -3.23
N ASN A 34 4.50 1.57 -2.29
CA ASN A 34 4.24 0.16 -2.02
C ASN A 34 2.78 -0.08 -1.59
N ALA A 35 2.24 0.76 -0.71
CA ALA A 35 0.85 0.69 -0.26
C ALA A 35 -0.14 0.88 -1.43
N LEU A 36 0.09 1.89 -2.27
CA LEU A 36 -0.77 2.19 -3.42
C LEU A 36 -0.69 1.09 -4.49
N ILE A 37 0.49 0.54 -4.76
CA ILE A 37 0.66 -0.56 -5.72
C ILE A 37 0.05 -1.85 -5.17
N ALA A 38 0.18 -2.15 -3.87
CA ALA A 38 -0.51 -3.27 -3.24
C ALA A 38 -2.03 -3.15 -3.39
N PHE A 39 -2.56 -1.94 -3.22
CA PHE A 39 -3.99 -1.68 -3.42
C PHE A 39 -4.38 -1.86 -4.90
N LYS A 40 -3.67 -1.23 -5.84
CA LYS A 40 -3.90 -1.39 -7.28
C LYS A 40 -3.92 -2.86 -7.71
N ASN A 41 -2.98 -3.68 -7.22
CA ASN A 41 -2.90 -5.10 -7.56
C ASN A 41 -4.07 -5.94 -7.01
N ASN A 42 -4.82 -5.42 -6.04
CA ASN A 42 -6.03 -6.05 -5.49
C ASN A 42 -7.33 -5.50 -6.10
N LEU A 43 -7.21 -4.59 -7.07
CA LEU A 43 -8.35 -4.01 -7.77
C LEU A 43 -8.47 -4.56 -9.19
N VAL A 44 -9.71 -4.66 -9.64
CA VAL A 44 -10.05 -4.77 -11.06
C VAL A 44 -10.52 -3.40 -11.52
N ASP A 45 -9.81 -2.85 -12.50
CA ASP A 45 -9.99 -1.48 -13.01
C ASP A 45 -10.43 -1.51 -14.49
N PRO A 46 -11.73 -1.64 -14.76
CA PRO A 46 -12.25 -1.72 -16.13
C PRO A 46 -12.20 -0.40 -16.89
N ARG A 47 -12.06 0.73 -16.20
CA ARG A 47 -11.96 2.06 -16.81
C ARG A 47 -10.52 2.52 -17.00
N ASN A 48 -9.55 1.75 -16.49
CA ASN A 48 -8.13 2.04 -16.55
C ASN A 48 -7.77 3.38 -15.89
N VAL A 49 -8.47 3.76 -14.81
CA VAL A 49 -8.23 5.01 -14.07
C VAL A 49 -6.93 4.98 -13.27
N LEU A 50 -6.45 3.79 -12.90
CA LEU A 50 -5.20 3.56 -12.19
C LEU A 50 -3.99 3.43 -13.13
N SER A 51 -4.13 3.76 -14.41
CA SER A 51 -3.08 3.54 -15.42
C SER A 51 -1.80 4.31 -15.13
N SER A 52 -1.90 5.49 -14.50
CA SER A 52 -0.74 6.31 -14.14
C SER A 52 0.03 5.79 -12.93
N TRP A 53 -0.53 4.85 -12.16
CA TRP A 53 0.10 4.31 -10.96
C TRP A 53 1.17 3.31 -11.38
N ASP A 54 2.38 3.81 -11.63
CA ASP A 54 3.49 3.05 -12.17
C ASP A 54 4.69 3.09 -11.21
N THR A 55 5.20 1.91 -10.86
CA THR A 55 6.43 1.73 -10.06
C THR A 55 7.68 2.33 -10.71
N SER A 56 7.67 2.59 -12.02
CA SER A 56 8.76 3.29 -12.71
C SER A 56 8.82 4.79 -12.38
N LEU A 57 7.71 5.34 -11.88
CA LEU A 57 7.58 6.71 -11.40
C LEU A 57 7.74 6.72 -9.87
N VAL A 58 8.82 7.32 -9.38
CA VAL A 58 9.16 7.30 -7.94
C VAL A 58 8.20 8.15 -7.10
N ASP A 59 7.51 9.11 -7.73
CA ASP A 59 6.68 10.09 -7.05
C ASP A 59 5.17 9.82 -7.26
N PRO A 60 4.47 9.26 -6.24
CA PRO A 60 3.04 8.97 -6.33
C PRO A 60 2.19 10.24 -6.44
N CYS A 61 2.75 11.42 -6.15
CA CYS A 61 2.06 12.71 -6.27
C CYS A 61 1.81 13.12 -7.73
N THR A 62 2.44 12.42 -8.69
CA THR A 62 2.18 12.58 -10.13
C THR A 62 1.06 11.67 -10.64
N TRP A 63 0.57 10.75 -9.82
CA TRP A 63 -0.43 9.78 -10.21
C TRP A 63 -1.84 10.38 -10.17
N PHE A 64 -2.68 10.04 -11.15
CA PHE A 64 -4.09 10.40 -11.12
C PHE A 64 -4.76 9.89 -9.86
N HIS A 65 -5.72 10.67 -9.36
CA HIS A 65 -6.49 10.36 -8.16
C HIS A 65 -5.67 10.35 -6.85
N VAL A 66 -4.40 10.74 -6.89
CA VAL A 66 -3.54 10.90 -5.72
C VAL A 66 -3.25 12.39 -5.51
N HIS A 67 -3.49 12.89 -4.31
CA HIS A 67 -3.10 14.24 -3.93
C HIS A 67 -2.12 14.22 -2.76
N CYS A 68 -1.11 15.08 -2.86
CA CYS A 68 -0.08 15.24 -1.86
C CYS A 68 -0.05 16.64 -1.27
N ASN A 69 0.54 16.76 -0.08
CA ASN A 69 0.89 18.05 0.50
C ASN A 69 2.26 18.55 0.01
N ASP A 70 2.66 19.74 0.47
CA ASP A 70 3.96 20.37 0.13
C ASP A 70 5.19 19.56 0.58
N ALA A 71 5.00 18.60 1.50
CA ALA A 71 6.03 17.67 1.96
C ALA A 71 6.08 16.37 1.14
N ASN A 72 5.38 16.32 0.00
CA ASN A 72 5.29 15.17 -0.90
C ASN A 72 4.76 13.89 -0.24
N LYS A 73 3.84 14.05 0.72
CA LYS A 73 3.14 12.96 1.40
C LYS A 73 1.72 12.84 0.86
N VAL A 74 1.23 11.62 0.69
CA VAL A 74 -0.13 11.35 0.20
C VAL A 74 -1.13 11.75 1.28
N ILE A 75 -2.03 12.67 0.94
CA ILE A 75 -3.07 13.18 1.85
C ILE A 75 -4.48 12.85 1.37
N SER A 76 -4.68 12.57 0.09
CA SER A 76 -6.00 12.20 -0.45
C SER A 76 -5.89 11.16 -1.56
N LEU A 77 -6.84 10.22 -1.54
CA LEU A 77 -7.16 9.33 -2.65
C LEU A 77 -8.63 9.54 -3.02
N ASP A 78 -8.89 10.01 -4.24
CA ASP A 78 -10.24 10.24 -4.77
C ASP A 78 -10.54 9.30 -5.95
N LEU A 79 -11.15 8.17 -5.64
CA LEU A 79 -11.46 7.08 -6.56
C LEU A 79 -12.97 6.76 -6.57
N GLY A 80 -13.81 7.72 -6.21
CA GLY A 80 -15.27 7.55 -6.13
C GLY A 80 -15.91 7.35 -7.51
N ASP A 81 -16.90 6.44 -7.59
CA ASP A 81 -17.68 6.17 -8.81
C ASP A 81 -16.86 5.77 -10.05
N GLU A 82 -15.72 5.09 -9.83
CA GLU A 82 -14.83 4.66 -10.92
C GLU A 82 -15.06 3.22 -11.41
N ASN A 83 -16.14 2.59 -10.94
CA ASN A 83 -16.50 1.22 -11.29
C ASN A 83 -15.37 0.20 -10.96
N LEU A 84 -14.55 0.51 -9.96
CA LEU A 84 -13.53 -0.37 -9.42
C LEU A 84 -14.18 -1.53 -8.67
N SER A 85 -13.60 -2.72 -8.75
CA SER A 85 -13.97 -3.85 -7.89
C SER A 85 -12.72 -4.49 -7.28
N GLY A 86 -12.88 -5.43 -6.36
CA GLY A 86 -11.76 -6.03 -5.64
C GLY A 86 -11.89 -5.87 -4.13
N HIS A 87 -10.77 -5.68 -3.43
CA HIS A 87 -10.73 -5.66 -1.96
C HIS A 87 -9.86 -4.53 -1.41
N LEU A 88 -10.21 -4.04 -0.23
CA LEU A 88 -9.32 -3.19 0.56
C LEU A 88 -8.13 -4.01 1.07
N VAL A 89 -6.95 -3.36 1.17
CA VAL A 89 -5.72 -3.98 1.67
C VAL A 89 -5.25 -3.33 2.96
N PRO A 90 -4.65 -4.08 3.90
CA PRO A 90 -4.14 -3.52 5.16
C PRO A 90 -3.03 -2.49 4.94
N ASP A 91 -2.27 -2.60 3.86
CA ASP A 91 -1.17 -1.70 3.49
C ASP A 91 -1.60 -0.24 3.30
N LEU A 92 -2.88 0.03 3.03
CA LEU A 92 -3.42 1.39 3.00
C LEU A 92 -3.22 2.13 4.34
N ALA A 93 -3.11 1.41 5.46
CA ALA A 93 -2.80 2.00 6.75
C ALA A 93 -1.38 2.61 6.84
N ASN A 94 -0.50 2.32 5.87
CA ASN A 94 0.84 2.90 5.78
C ASN A 94 0.84 4.31 5.19
N LEU A 95 -0.28 4.79 4.64
CA LEU A 95 -0.46 6.18 4.22
C LEU A 95 -0.73 7.05 5.46
N THR A 96 0.29 7.23 6.29
CA THR A 96 0.14 7.84 7.64
C THR A 96 -0.25 9.31 7.60
N SER A 97 -0.05 10.00 6.48
CA SER A 97 -0.48 11.39 6.25
C SER A 97 -1.87 11.51 5.63
N LEU A 98 -2.55 10.39 5.34
CA LEU A 98 -3.84 10.38 4.67
C LEU A 98 -4.92 11.10 5.50
N GLN A 99 -5.62 12.01 4.85
CA GLN A 99 -6.72 12.81 5.39
C GLN A 99 -8.04 12.42 4.74
N HIS A 100 -8.04 12.10 3.44
CA HIS A 100 -9.23 11.76 2.68
C HIS A 100 -9.06 10.42 1.98
N LEU A 101 -10.02 9.52 2.16
CA LEU A 101 -10.10 8.25 1.45
C LEU A 101 -11.51 8.09 0.87
N ASP A 102 -11.67 8.44 -0.40
CA ASP A 102 -12.96 8.45 -1.06
C ASP A 102 -13.00 7.32 -2.09
N LEU A 103 -13.73 6.26 -1.74
CA LEU A 103 -13.93 5.05 -2.55
C LEU A 103 -15.42 4.76 -2.81
N TYR A 104 -16.28 5.74 -2.55
CA TYR A 104 -17.73 5.59 -2.64
C TYR A 104 -18.21 5.13 -4.03
N LYS A 105 -19.37 4.47 -4.08
CA LYS A 105 -20.03 4.02 -5.32
C LYS A 105 -19.14 3.17 -6.25
N ASN A 106 -18.26 2.36 -5.67
CA ASN A 106 -17.56 1.31 -6.38
C ASN A 106 -18.20 -0.06 -6.11
N ARG A 107 -17.51 -1.13 -6.52
CA ARG A 107 -17.87 -2.53 -6.28
C ARG A 107 -16.81 -3.22 -5.40
N ILE A 108 -16.19 -2.46 -4.49
CA ILE A 108 -15.20 -3.00 -3.55
C ILE A 108 -15.93 -3.92 -2.57
N SER A 109 -15.37 -5.08 -2.31
CA SER A 109 -16.00 -6.17 -1.56
C SER A 109 -15.08 -6.72 -0.48
N GLY A 110 -15.60 -7.69 0.27
CA GLY A 110 -14.90 -8.29 1.40
C GLY A 110 -14.97 -7.43 2.66
N LYS A 111 -14.09 -7.70 3.62
CA LYS A 111 -14.08 -7.02 4.92
C LYS A 111 -13.24 -5.74 4.87
N ILE A 112 -13.49 -4.83 5.80
CA ILE A 112 -12.61 -3.69 6.07
C ILE A 112 -11.42 -4.19 6.92
N PRO A 113 -10.17 -4.11 6.45
CA PRO A 113 -9.00 -4.46 7.25
C PRO A 113 -8.95 -3.69 8.58
N PRO A 114 -8.72 -4.35 9.74
CA PRO A 114 -8.67 -3.67 11.03
C PRO A 114 -7.57 -2.61 11.12
N GLU A 115 -6.51 -2.75 10.33
CA GLU A 115 -5.40 -1.79 10.23
C GLU A 115 -5.87 -0.40 9.81
N LEU A 116 -6.93 -0.29 9.00
CA LEU A 116 -7.50 1.00 8.59
C LEU A 116 -8.05 1.81 9.77
N GLY A 117 -8.40 1.15 10.89
CA GLY A 117 -8.75 1.85 12.13
C GLY A 117 -7.64 2.75 12.66
N LYS A 118 -6.37 2.48 12.31
CA LYS A 118 -5.22 3.33 12.68
C LYS A 118 -5.29 4.69 11.99
N LEU A 119 -5.79 4.75 10.76
CA LEU A 119 -5.92 6.01 10.01
C LEU A 119 -6.91 6.96 10.69
N ALA A 120 -8.06 6.43 11.13
CA ALA A 120 -9.09 7.22 11.83
C ALA A 120 -8.56 7.89 13.11
N ASN A 121 -7.59 7.26 13.79
CA ASN A 121 -6.96 7.78 15.01
C ASN A 121 -5.78 8.73 14.75
N ALA A 122 -5.34 8.88 13.50
CA ALA A 122 -4.16 9.67 13.13
C ALA A 122 -4.56 11.02 12.53
N ASN A 123 -4.75 11.06 11.20
CA ASN A 123 -4.91 12.30 10.43
C ASN A 123 -6.18 12.36 9.58
N LEU A 124 -7.03 11.33 9.65
CA LEU A 124 -8.19 11.22 8.78
C LEU A 124 -9.19 12.35 9.05
N VAL A 125 -9.61 13.03 7.99
CA VAL A 125 -10.64 14.06 7.99
C VAL A 125 -11.95 13.47 7.46
N SER A 126 -11.88 12.62 6.43
CA SER A 126 -13.02 11.95 5.83
C SER A 126 -12.63 10.58 5.30
N LEU A 127 -13.52 9.60 5.47
CA LEU A 127 -13.47 8.34 4.75
C LEU A 127 -14.86 8.00 4.27
N ASP A 128 -14.98 7.80 2.96
CA ASP A 128 -16.23 7.41 2.33
C ASP A 128 -16.05 6.09 1.58
N LEU A 129 -16.59 5.03 2.18
CA LEU A 129 -16.68 3.70 1.59
C LEU A 129 -18.12 3.37 1.18
N SER A 130 -19.02 4.35 1.17
CA SER A 130 -20.45 4.12 0.98
C SER A 130 -20.78 3.57 -0.41
N GLY A 131 -21.87 2.81 -0.52
CA GLY A 131 -22.35 2.30 -1.80
C GLY A 131 -21.43 1.26 -2.45
N ASN A 132 -20.58 0.59 -1.67
CA ASN A 132 -19.77 -0.56 -2.08
C ASN A 132 -20.47 -1.90 -1.73
N CYS A 133 -19.71 -2.99 -1.72
CA CYS A 133 -20.15 -4.35 -1.39
C CYS A 133 -19.39 -4.92 -0.19
N LEU A 134 -19.03 -4.06 0.78
CA LEU A 134 -18.26 -4.44 1.95
C LEU A 134 -19.10 -5.21 2.98
N ASP A 135 -18.51 -6.23 3.58
CA ASP A 135 -18.99 -6.86 4.81
C ASP A 135 -18.59 -5.98 6.00
N LEU A 136 -19.58 -5.33 6.62
CA LEU A 136 -19.38 -4.41 7.74
C LEU A 136 -19.27 -5.13 9.10
N LYS A 137 -19.36 -6.47 9.14
CA LYS A 137 -19.20 -7.22 10.39
C LYS A 137 -17.76 -7.09 10.91
N GLY A 138 -17.63 -6.50 12.09
CA GLY A 138 -16.33 -6.28 12.73
C GLY A 138 -15.53 -5.13 12.10
N ASN A 139 -16.20 -4.18 11.45
CA ASN A 139 -15.54 -2.96 10.97
C ASN A 139 -14.83 -2.23 12.14
N PRO A 140 -13.63 -1.66 11.92
CA PRO A 140 -12.79 -1.13 12.99
C PRO A 140 -13.16 0.30 13.44
N PHE A 141 -14.21 0.90 12.87
CA PHE A 141 -14.55 2.31 13.10
C PHE A 141 -15.63 2.47 14.17
N SER A 142 -15.54 3.54 14.96
CA SER A 142 -16.58 3.86 15.94
C SER A 142 -17.86 4.32 15.23
N SER A 143 -19.02 3.84 15.68
CA SER A 143 -20.32 4.30 15.18
C SER A 143 -20.60 5.78 15.48
N SER A 144 -19.85 6.40 16.39
CA SER A 144 -19.95 7.83 16.70
C SER A 144 -19.02 8.70 15.85
N ASP A 145 -18.17 8.11 15.01
CA ASP A 145 -17.23 8.88 14.20
C ASP A 145 -17.92 9.38 12.93
N HIS A 146 -18.35 10.64 12.96
CA HIS A 146 -19.06 11.28 11.86
C HIS A 146 -18.21 11.49 10.59
N ARG A 147 -16.90 11.24 10.65
CA ARG A 147 -16.01 11.33 9.49
C ARG A 147 -16.07 10.08 8.61
N ILE A 148 -16.66 8.99 9.11
CA ILE A 148 -16.66 7.67 8.49
C ILE A 148 -18.04 7.39 7.87
N HIS A 149 -18.10 7.31 6.56
CA HIS A 149 -19.31 6.99 5.81
C HIS A 149 -19.23 5.56 5.26
N LEU A 150 -19.96 4.63 5.88
CA LEU A 150 -20.04 3.22 5.48
C LEU A 150 -21.40 2.80 4.89
N GLY A 151 -22.35 3.73 4.76
CA GLY A 151 -23.73 3.45 4.35
C GLY A 151 -23.86 2.73 3.00
N ASP A 152 -25.07 2.29 2.66
CA ASP A 152 -25.44 1.66 1.37
C ASP A 152 -24.57 0.46 0.91
N ASN A 153 -23.67 -0.03 1.77
CA ASN A 153 -22.87 -1.21 1.54
C ASN A 153 -23.76 -2.45 1.56
N ASN A 154 -23.69 -3.24 0.50
CA ASN A 154 -24.47 -4.47 0.41
C ASN A 154 -23.66 -5.55 -0.33
N PRO A 155 -23.11 -6.55 0.39
CA PRO A 155 -22.35 -7.65 -0.19
C PRO A 155 -23.11 -8.42 -1.28
N ALA A 156 -24.44 -8.47 -1.23
CA ALA A 156 -25.26 -9.17 -2.21
C ALA A 156 -25.38 -8.43 -3.56
N ARG A 157 -24.98 -7.16 -3.66
CA ARG A 157 -25.02 -6.38 -4.92
C ARG A 157 -23.89 -6.70 -5.89
N CYS A 158 -22.81 -7.32 -5.41
CA CYS A 158 -21.62 -7.63 -6.21
C CYS A 158 -21.35 -9.13 -6.36
N ALA A 159 -22.32 -9.97 -5.99
CA ALA A 159 -22.26 -11.43 -6.17
C ALA A 159 -22.66 -11.83 -7.60
#